data_AF-A0A2S5XAD7-F1
#
_entry.id   AF-A0A2S5XAD7-F1
#
_cell.length_a   1.000
_cell.length_b   1.000
_cell.length_c   1.000
_cell.angle_alpha   90.00
_cell.angle_beta   90.00
_cell.angle_gamma   90.00
#
_symmetry.space_group_name_H-M   'P 1'
#
loop_
_entity.id
_entity.type
_entity.pdbx_description
1 polymer ?
#
loop_
_entity_poly.entity_id
_entity_poly.type
_entity_poly.pdbx_seq_one_letter_code
_entity_poly.pdbx_strand_id
1 'polypeptide(L)'
;MHPRRSVAFAALSVLAATSLSACATPEPVRLLDHLSVNELSATMEIDELLPDDASAFVLGCPYSDVDALAANSGIDRNRFRIGDRHLPGLNTDGPIALLPVIDGKVRPGVPYDTQDVSMCGTHDTTVVERGSTLTFAQDGYGQWFAVSVQSGQQV
;
A
#
# COMPACT_ATOMS: atom_id res chain seq x y z
N MET A 1 23.11 21.91 -75.24
CA MET A 1 23.60 21.28 -74.00
C MET A 1 22.52 21.47 -72.94
N HIS A 2 21.90 20.39 -72.45
CA HIS A 2 21.00 20.42 -71.28
C HIS A 2 21.83 20.70 -70.02
N PRO A 3 21.33 21.45 -69.01
CA PRO A 3 20.46 20.89 -67.96
C PRO A 3 19.48 21.96 -67.37
N ARG A 4 18.59 21.78 -66.39
CA ARG A 4 17.92 20.68 -65.68
C ARG A 4 16.72 21.34 -64.97
N ARG A 5 15.58 20.65 -64.89
CA ARG A 5 14.45 20.98 -64.00
C ARG A 5 14.90 20.96 -62.54
N SER A 6 14.42 21.93 -61.76
CA SER A 6 14.45 21.88 -60.29
C SER A 6 13.02 22.09 -59.78
N VAL A 7 12.40 20.99 -59.36
CA VAL A 7 11.12 20.96 -58.64
C VAL A 7 11.44 21.25 -57.18
N ALA A 8 10.90 22.33 -56.62
CA ALA A 8 11.01 22.63 -55.21
C ALA A 8 10.05 21.72 -54.42
N PHE A 9 10.59 20.69 -53.78
CA PHE A 9 9.88 19.92 -52.76
C PHE A 9 9.91 20.71 -51.45
N ALA A 10 8.79 21.29 -51.06
CA ALA A 10 8.58 21.77 -49.70
C ALA A 10 8.37 20.55 -48.80
N ALA A 11 9.40 20.17 -48.05
CA ALA A 11 9.29 19.16 -47.01
C ALA A 11 8.53 19.74 -45.81
N LEU A 12 7.29 19.29 -45.61
CA LEU A 12 6.58 19.46 -44.35
C LEU A 12 7.25 18.59 -43.29
N SER A 13 8.07 19.18 -42.44
CA SER A 13 8.53 18.55 -41.20
C SER A 13 7.37 18.52 -40.21
N VAL A 14 6.59 17.44 -40.23
CA VAL A 14 5.68 17.09 -39.13
C VAL A 14 6.58 16.62 -37.99
N LEU A 15 6.88 17.52 -37.05
CA LEU A 15 7.39 17.13 -35.74
C LEU A 15 6.29 16.32 -35.05
N ALA A 16 6.36 15.01 -35.17
CA ALA A 16 5.68 14.09 -34.28
C ALA A 16 6.30 14.29 -32.89
N ALA A 17 5.72 15.20 -32.12
CA ALA A 17 5.88 15.20 -30.67
C ALA A 17 5.19 13.94 -30.15
N THR A 18 5.93 12.83 -30.11
CA THR A 18 5.55 11.68 -29.31
C THR A 18 5.61 12.14 -27.86
N SER A 19 4.49 12.64 -27.35
CA SER A 19 4.22 12.76 -25.93
C SER A 19 4.33 11.35 -25.35
N LEU A 20 5.54 11.01 -24.90
CA LEU A 20 5.78 9.95 -23.93
C LEU A 20 5.01 10.37 -22.68
N SER A 21 3.73 10.01 -22.65
CA SER A 21 2.96 9.95 -21.42
C SER A 21 3.64 8.88 -20.59
N ALA A 22 4.70 9.28 -19.87
CA ALA A 22 5.16 8.54 -18.73
C ALA A 22 3.90 8.26 -17.92
N CYS A 23 3.54 6.98 -17.78
CA CYS A 23 2.50 6.58 -16.86
C CYS A 23 2.97 7.09 -15.51
N ALA A 24 2.41 8.21 -15.06
CA ALA A 24 2.65 8.68 -13.70
C ALA A 24 2.27 7.50 -12.80
N THR A 25 3.22 7.07 -11.98
CA THR A 25 2.92 6.08 -10.95
C THR A 25 1.71 6.59 -10.16
N PRO A 26 0.68 5.75 -9.95
CA PRO A 26 -0.49 6.16 -9.17
C PRO A 26 -0.03 6.78 -7.86
N GLU A 27 -0.59 7.92 -7.48
CA GLU A 27 -0.32 8.47 -6.16
C GLU A 27 -0.78 7.47 -5.10
N PRO A 28 -0.02 7.31 -4.01
CA PRO A 28 -0.38 6.40 -2.93
C PRO A 28 -1.71 6.83 -2.30
N VAL A 29 -2.56 5.85 -1.95
CA VAL A 29 -3.84 6.11 -1.28
C VAL A 29 -3.55 6.56 0.15
N ARG A 30 -4.18 7.65 0.60
CA ARG A 30 -3.96 8.22 1.94
C ARG A 30 -4.82 7.50 2.98
N LEU A 31 -4.20 6.91 4.01
CA LEU A 31 -4.95 6.22 5.07
C LEU A 31 -5.85 7.15 5.88
N LEU A 32 -5.45 8.41 6.02
CA LEU A 32 -6.23 9.43 6.72
C LEU A 32 -7.62 9.59 6.11
N ASP A 33 -7.76 9.42 4.79
CA ASP A 33 -9.03 9.61 4.08
C ASP A 33 -10.01 8.46 4.35
N HIS A 34 -9.55 7.34 4.93
CA HIS A 34 -10.35 6.19 5.35
C HIS A 34 -10.71 6.20 6.83
N LEU A 35 -10.32 7.24 7.58
CA LEU A 35 -10.70 7.38 8.98
C LEU A 35 -12.09 8.00 9.12
N SER A 36 -12.98 7.28 9.80
CA SER A 36 -14.24 7.82 10.32
C SER A 36 -14.00 8.41 11.71
N VAL A 37 -13.77 9.72 11.78
CA VAL A 37 -13.43 10.45 13.01
C VAL A 37 -14.69 10.84 13.80
N ASN A 38 -14.66 10.63 15.12
CA ASN A 38 -15.61 11.17 16.09
C ASN A 38 -14.90 12.07 17.11
N GLU A 39 -15.59 12.52 18.17
CA GLU A 39 -15.06 13.52 19.10
C GLU A 39 -13.75 13.14 19.82
N LEU A 40 -13.46 11.84 20.00
CA LEU A 40 -12.31 11.37 20.79
C LEU A 40 -11.50 10.24 20.13
N SER A 41 -11.98 9.69 19.02
CA SER A 41 -11.41 8.52 18.38
C SER A 41 -11.69 8.52 16.88
N ALA A 42 -11.02 7.65 16.15
CA ALA A 42 -11.36 7.36 14.76
C ALA A 42 -11.48 5.86 14.55
N THR A 43 -12.29 5.45 13.58
CA THR A 43 -12.38 4.04 13.16
C THR A 43 -12.04 3.88 11.69
N MET A 44 -11.61 2.68 11.31
CA MET A 44 -11.33 2.31 9.92
C MET A 44 -11.86 0.91 9.66
N GLU A 45 -12.63 0.75 8.61
CA GLU A 45 -13.09 -0.56 8.14
C GLU A 45 -12.06 -1.15 7.17
N ILE A 46 -11.57 -2.35 7.47
CA ILE A 46 -10.49 -2.97 6.69
C ILE A 46 -10.92 -3.42 5.30
N ASP A 47 -12.22 -3.63 5.11
CA ASP A 47 -12.80 -4.00 3.81
C ASP A 47 -12.60 -2.92 2.76
N GLU A 48 -12.48 -1.65 3.15
CA GLU A 48 -12.23 -0.55 2.22
C GLU A 48 -10.79 -0.50 1.72
N LEU A 49 -9.86 -1.12 2.45
CA LEU A 49 -8.44 -1.15 2.12
C LEU A 49 -8.03 -2.46 1.44
N LEU A 50 -8.70 -3.58 1.76
CA LEU A 50 -8.37 -4.89 1.23
C LEU A 50 -8.68 -5.01 -0.26
N PRO A 51 -7.74 -5.51 -1.08
CA PRO A 51 -8.07 -6.03 -2.40
C PRO A 51 -9.17 -7.10 -2.30
N ASP A 52 -10.07 -7.19 -3.30
CA ASP A 52 -11.24 -8.08 -3.29
C ASP A 52 -10.90 -9.57 -3.06
N ASP A 53 -9.72 -10.01 -3.46
CA ASP A 53 -9.22 -11.39 -3.33
C ASP A 53 -8.42 -11.65 -2.04
N ALA A 54 -8.17 -10.62 -1.22
CA ALA A 54 -7.39 -10.74 0.01
C ALA A 54 -8.25 -11.06 1.24
N SER A 55 -7.88 -12.09 2.00
CA SER A 55 -8.62 -12.49 3.21
C SER A 55 -8.24 -11.70 4.46
N ALA A 56 -7.06 -11.08 4.47
CA ALA A 56 -6.49 -10.35 5.61
C ALA A 56 -5.31 -9.49 5.16
N PHE A 57 -4.81 -8.64 6.06
CA PHE A 57 -3.50 -8.00 5.97
C PHE A 57 -2.56 -8.52 7.05
N VAL A 58 -1.29 -8.70 6.71
CA VAL A 58 -0.21 -8.71 7.69
C VAL A 58 0.34 -7.29 7.80
N LEU A 59 0.41 -6.78 9.03
CA LEU A 59 0.97 -5.46 9.31
C LEU A 59 2.50 -5.51 9.33
N GLY A 60 3.12 -5.04 8.24
CA GLY A 60 4.56 -4.86 8.14
C GLY A 60 5.01 -3.55 8.77
N CYS A 61 5.15 -3.52 10.09
CA CYS A 61 5.59 -2.34 10.81
C CYS A 61 7.05 -2.00 10.52
N PRO A 62 7.47 -0.72 10.61
CA PRO A 62 8.86 -0.32 10.39
C PRO A 62 9.82 -1.20 11.19
N TYR A 63 10.92 -1.59 10.54
CA TYR A 63 11.96 -2.49 11.09
C TYR A 63 11.51 -3.93 11.38
N SER A 64 10.31 -4.33 10.95
CA SER A 64 9.94 -5.75 10.96
C SER A 64 10.75 -6.51 9.93
N ASP A 65 11.04 -7.79 10.18
CA ASP A 65 11.57 -8.68 9.16
C ASP A 65 10.62 -9.86 8.91
N VAL A 66 10.88 -10.63 7.87
CA VAL A 66 10.03 -11.76 7.49
C VAL A 66 9.97 -12.83 8.58
N ASP A 67 11.04 -13.01 9.36
CA ASP A 67 11.08 -14.02 10.41
C ASP A 67 10.20 -13.60 11.60
N ALA A 68 10.29 -12.34 12.01
CA ALA A 68 9.41 -11.74 13.01
C ALA A 68 7.94 -11.77 12.58
N LEU A 69 7.64 -11.39 11.33
CA LEU A 69 6.28 -11.42 10.81
C LEU A 69 5.72 -12.84 10.74
N ALA A 70 6.50 -13.82 10.29
CA ALA A 70 6.08 -15.22 10.25
C ALA A 70 5.80 -15.75 11.66
N ALA A 71 6.67 -15.45 12.62
CA ALA A 71 6.49 -15.86 14.01
C ALA A 71 5.23 -15.25 14.64
N ASN A 72 5.01 -13.94 14.47
CA ASN A 72 3.91 -13.22 15.11
C ASN A 72 2.55 -13.45 14.42
N SER A 73 2.54 -13.68 13.12
CA SER A 73 1.32 -13.98 12.37
C SER A 73 0.90 -15.44 12.41
N GLY A 74 1.80 -16.35 12.78
CA GLY A 74 1.59 -17.79 12.65
C GLY A 74 1.58 -18.30 11.20
N ILE A 75 1.88 -17.44 10.22
CA ILE A 75 1.96 -17.80 8.80
C ILE A 75 3.34 -18.39 8.51
N ASP A 76 3.40 -19.53 7.82
CA ASP A 76 4.66 -20.14 7.41
C ASP A 76 5.51 -19.16 6.60
N ARG A 77 6.78 -19.00 7.00
CA ARG A 77 7.77 -18.10 6.37
C ARG A 77 7.80 -18.21 4.84
N ASN A 78 7.64 -19.39 4.27
CA ASN A 78 7.69 -19.60 2.82
C ASN A 78 6.50 -18.94 2.09
N ARG A 79 5.42 -18.62 2.81
CA ARG A 79 4.26 -17.89 2.28
C ARG A 79 4.53 -16.39 2.08
N PHE A 80 5.63 -15.85 2.63
CA PHE A 80 6.06 -14.45 2.44
C PHE A 80 6.99 -14.25 1.23
N ARG A 81 7.31 -15.29 0.47
CA ARG A 81 8.27 -15.20 -0.66
C ARG A 81 7.64 -14.57 -1.90
N ILE A 82 8.31 -13.56 -2.45
CA ILE A 82 8.06 -13.02 -3.79
C ILE A 82 9.24 -13.40 -4.70
N GLY A 83 9.18 -14.62 -5.26
CA GLY A 83 10.34 -15.18 -5.96
C GLY A 83 11.55 -15.32 -5.03
N ASP A 84 12.69 -14.76 -5.43
CA ASP A 84 13.94 -14.72 -4.63
C ASP A 84 14.12 -13.44 -3.80
N ARG A 85 13.16 -12.51 -3.83
CA ARG A 85 13.26 -11.20 -3.16
C ARG A 85 12.44 -11.14 -1.87
N HIS A 86 12.93 -10.38 -0.90
CA HIS A 86 12.23 -10.01 0.32
C HIS A 86 11.10 -9.02 0.01
N LEU A 87 10.06 -9.01 0.85
CA LEU A 87 8.94 -8.06 0.75
C LEU A 87 9.47 -6.61 0.88
N PRO A 88 9.06 -5.70 -0.02
CA PRO A 88 9.47 -4.29 0.06
C PRO A 88 8.86 -3.61 1.30
N GLY A 89 9.58 -2.66 1.89
CA GLY A 89 9.08 -1.80 2.97
C GLY A 89 9.28 -2.30 4.41
N LEU A 90 9.77 -3.53 4.59
CA LEU A 90 9.96 -4.11 5.93
C LEU A 90 11.19 -3.56 6.68
N ASN A 91 12.24 -3.20 5.94
CA ASN A 91 13.58 -2.91 6.47
C ASN A 91 14.06 -1.46 6.22
N THR A 92 13.12 -0.52 6.04
CA THR A 92 13.39 0.90 5.79
C THR A 92 12.56 1.79 6.71
N ASP A 93 12.96 3.05 6.92
CA ASP A 93 12.15 4.12 7.55
C ASP A 93 10.90 4.50 6.72
N GLY A 94 10.48 3.63 5.79
CA GLY A 94 9.39 3.84 4.86
C GLY A 94 8.01 3.60 5.50
N PRO A 95 6.93 3.92 4.76
CA PRO A 95 5.57 3.73 5.25
C PRO A 95 5.27 2.27 5.57
N ILE A 96 4.31 2.05 6.47
CA ILE A 96 3.80 0.73 6.85
C ILE A 96 3.43 -0.06 5.60
N ALA A 97 3.88 -1.33 5.53
CA ALA A 97 3.46 -2.23 4.46
C ALA A 97 2.20 -2.98 4.90
N LEU A 98 1.06 -2.65 4.29
CA LEU A 98 -0.16 -3.47 4.41
C LEU A 98 -0.06 -4.65 3.45
N LEU A 99 0.34 -5.82 3.94
CA LEU A 99 0.68 -6.97 3.11
C LEU A 99 -0.54 -7.91 2.96
N PRO A 100 -1.26 -7.90 1.83
CA PRO A 100 -2.47 -8.71 1.70
C PRO A 100 -2.15 -10.20 1.69
N VAL A 101 -3.00 -10.98 2.33
CA VAL A 101 -2.98 -12.44 2.31
C VAL A 101 -3.96 -12.92 1.24
N ILE A 102 -3.43 -13.48 0.15
CA ILE A 102 -4.18 -13.96 -1.01
C ILE A 102 -3.83 -15.43 -1.21
N ASP A 103 -4.83 -16.33 -1.18
CA ASP A 103 -4.65 -17.79 -1.24
C ASP A 103 -3.64 -18.31 -0.19
N GLY A 104 -3.66 -17.73 1.01
CA GLY A 104 -2.74 -18.06 2.10
C GLY A 104 -1.29 -17.66 1.85
N LYS A 105 -1.02 -16.80 0.86
CA LYS A 105 0.30 -16.22 0.57
C LYS A 105 0.29 -14.72 0.88
N VAL A 106 1.35 -14.24 1.51
CA VAL A 106 1.54 -12.82 1.80
C VAL A 106 2.15 -12.17 0.56
N ARG A 107 1.45 -11.16 0.04
CA ARG A 107 1.80 -10.46 -1.19
C ARG A 107 2.31 -9.05 -0.86
N PRO A 108 3.09 -8.43 -1.75
CA PRO A 108 3.47 -7.04 -1.56
C PRO A 108 2.20 -6.18 -1.54
N GLY A 109 2.18 -5.23 -0.60
CA GLY A 109 1.05 -4.34 -0.37
C GLY A 109 0.84 -3.30 -1.46
N VAL A 110 -0.36 -2.72 -1.46
CA VAL A 110 -0.59 -1.42 -2.09
C VAL A 110 0.17 -0.37 -1.27
N PRO A 111 0.92 0.55 -1.90
CA PRO A 111 1.55 1.63 -1.17
C PRO A 111 0.48 2.58 -0.63
N TYR A 112 0.46 2.74 0.69
CA TYR A 112 -0.39 3.69 1.37
C TYR A 112 0.43 4.87 1.89
N ASP A 113 -0.11 6.06 1.77
CA ASP A 113 0.39 7.23 2.49
C ASP A 113 -0.10 7.15 3.94
N THR A 114 0.85 6.87 4.82
CA THR A 114 0.66 6.72 6.27
C THR A 114 0.97 8.02 7.01
N GLN A 115 1.08 9.16 6.32
CA GLN A 115 1.26 10.45 6.98
C GLN A 115 0.09 10.67 7.96
N ASP A 116 0.43 11.04 9.19
CA ASP A 116 -0.50 11.29 10.30
C ASP A 116 -1.30 10.07 10.80
N VAL A 117 -1.07 8.87 10.26
CA VAL A 117 -1.74 7.61 10.68
C VAL A 117 -0.75 6.47 10.86
N SER A 118 -0.65 5.94 12.08
CA SER A 118 0.11 4.73 12.40
C SER A 118 -0.82 3.56 12.67
N MET A 119 -0.75 2.52 11.83
CA MET A 119 -1.41 1.22 12.07
C MET A 119 -0.57 0.28 12.94
N CYS A 120 0.62 0.69 13.35
CA CYS A 120 1.54 -0.08 14.19
C CYS A 120 1.51 0.45 15.63
N GLY A 121 0.32 0.77 16.12
CA GLY A 121 0.16 1.38 17.43
C GLY A 121 0.26 0.36 18.57
N THR A 122 -0.51 0.56 19.64
CA THR A 122 -0.34 -0.20 20.90
C THR A 122 -1.07 -1.55 20.93
N HIS A 123 -1.58 -2.03 19.80
CA HIS A 123 -2.28 -3.32 19.73
C HIS A 123 -1.30 -4.46 19.40
N ASP A 124 -1.58 -5.66 19.93
CA ASP A 124 -0.73 -6.84 19.72
C ASP A 124 -1.11 -7.64 18.45
N THR A 125 -1.99 -7.09 17.61
CA THR A 125 -2.49 -7.77 16.41
C THR A 125 -1.54 -7.58 15.23
N THR A 126 -1.00 -8.69 14.71
CA THR A 126 -0.15 -8.70 13.50
C THR A 126 -0.94 -9.00 12.23
N VAL A 127 -2.00 -9.82 12.34
CA VAL A 127 -2.89 -10.19 11.23
C VAL A 127 -4.24 -9.53 11.46
N VAL A 128 -4.67 -8.72 10.52
CA VAL A 128 -5.96 -8.05 10.55
C VAL A 128 -6.85 -8.64 9.47
N GLU A 129 -7.90 -9.34 9.88
CA GLU A 129 -8.78 -10.07 8.97
C GLU A 129 -9.76 -9.13 8.26
N ARG A 130 -10.23 -9.58 7.09
CA ARG A 130 -11.39 -8.97 6.43
C ARG A 130 -12.58 -8.86 7.39
N GLY A 131 -13.29 -7.76 7.32
CA GLY A 131 -14.42 -7.41 8.19
C GLY A 131 -13.99 -6.86 9.55
N SER A 132 -12.69 -6.70 9.81
CA SER A 132 -12.23 -6.08 11.06
C SER A 132 -12.37 -4.57 11.02
N THR A 133 -12.62 -3.98 12.18
CA THR A 133 -12.59 -2.54 12.40
C THR A 133 -11.40 -2.17 13.27
N LEU A 134 -10.56 -1.24 12.84
CA LEU A 134 -9.52 -0.66 13.70
C LEU A 134 -10.07 0.57 14.41
N THR A 135 -9.69 0.73 15.67
CA THR A 135 -9.91 1.97 16.42
C THR A 135 -8.58 2.69 16.61
N PHE A 136 -8.60 4.00 16.46
CA PHE A 136 -7.46 4.89 16.59
C PHE A 136 -7.71 5.92 17.69
N ALA A 137 -6.65 6.28 18.39
CA ALA A 137 -6.60 7.45 19.26
C ALA A 137 -5.68 8.50 18.63
N GLN A 138 -5.93 9.77 18.93
CA GLN A 138 -5.06 10.86 18.50
C GLN A 138 -4.06 11.20 19.61
N ASP A 139 -2.81 11.41 19.25
CA ASP A 139 -1.82 11.94 20.18
C ASP A 139 -1.96 13.47 20.34
N GLY A 140 -1.13 14.05 21.22
CA GLY A 140 -1.14 15.51 21.44
C GLY A 140 -0.61 16.34 20.27
N TYR A 141 -0.12 15.71 19.20
CA TYR A 141 0.45 16.35 18.01
C TYR A 141 -0.45 16.20 16.77
N GLY A 142 -1.59 15.52 16.90
CA GLY A 142 -2.56 15.32 15.82
C GLY A 142 -2.40 14.01 15.06
N GLN A 143 -1.46 13.14 15.44
CA GLN A 143 -1.21 11.85 14.80
C GLN A 143 -2.17 10.78 15.36
N TRP A 144 -2.80 10.04 14.45
CA TRP A 144 -3.63 8.89 14.79
C TRP A 144 -2.79 7.64 14.94
N PHE A 145 -3.02 6.86 16.00
CA PHE A 145 -2.38 5.57 16.22
C PHE A 145 -3.41 4.52 16.55
N ALA A 146 -3.30 3.35 15.92
CA ALA A 146 -4.20 2.23 16.15
C ALA A 146 -4.05 1.70 17.59
N VAL A 147 -5.14 1.60 18.32
CA VAL A 147 -5.16 1.17 19.74
C VAL A 147 -5.84 -0.17 19.93
N SER A 148 -6.72 -0.57 19.01
CA SER A 148 -7.39 -1.87 19.05
C SER A 148 -7.82 -2.32 17.67
N VAL A 149 -7.97 -3.63 17.53
CA VAL A 149 -8.56 -4.30 16.37
C VAL A 149 -9.75 -5.09 16.87
N GLN A 150 -10.93 -4.84 16.29
CA GLN A 150 -12.13 -5.62 16.55
C GLN A 150 -12.40 -6.51 15.34
N SER A 151 -12.30 -7.83 15.52
CA SER A 151 -12.61 -8.79 14.45
C SER A 151 -14.09 -8.76 14.09
N GLY A 152 -14.39 -8.84 12.78
CA GLY A 152 -15.75 -8.91 12.25
C GLY A 152 -16.47 -10.24 12.50
N GLN A 153 -15.73 -11.30 12.90
CA GLN A 153 -16.35 -12.55 13.31
C GLN A 153 -16.98 -12.40 14.70
N GLN A 154 -18.28 -12.09 14.72
CA GLN A 154 -19.13 -12.45 15.85
C GLN A 154 -19.12 -13.97 16.00
N VAL A 155 -18.69 -14.43 17.18
CA VAL A 155 -18.90 -15.82 17.65
C VAL A 155 -20.39 -16.06 17.83
#